data_AF-A0A5Y9ZHU9-F1
#
_entry.id   AF-A0A5Y9ZHU9-F1
#
_cell.length_a   1.000
_cell.length_b   1.000
_cell.length_c   1.000
_cell.angle_alpha   90.00
_cell.angle_beta   90.00
_cell.angle_gamma   90.00
#
_symmetry.space_group_name_H-M   'P 1'
#
loop_
_entity.id
_entity.type
_entity.pdbx_description
1 polymer ?
#
loop_
_entity_poly.entity_id
_entity_poly.type
_entity_poly.pdbx_seq_one_letter_code
_entity_poly.pdbx_strand_id
1 'polypeptide(L)'
;MEVSAYPKPIKIFNKTTIKIKNFPHYSNLKIKIYSLNSYIGDIIPKFNIVNGDILINFIGRSITDDSRFRVEFLNNNAPTGFFFDFDVTMQKNFQTGNTH
;
A
#
# COMPACT_ATOMS: atom_id res chain seq x y z
N MET A 1 -24.94 14.08 20.52
CA MET A 1 -23.83 14.96 20.09
C MET A 1 -23.19 14.30 18.89
N GLU A 2 -23.22 14.97 17.74
CA GLU A 2 -22.63 14.46 16.50
C GLU A 2 -21.38 15.30 16.21
N VAL A 3 -20.25 14.62 15.98
CA VAL A 3 -18.97 15.27 15.67
C VAL A 3 -18.51 14.71 14.33
N SER A 4 -18.36 15.57 13.34
CA SER A 4 -17.88 15.22 12.00
C SER A 4 -16.80 16.19 11.54
N ALA A 5 -15.75 15.68 10.88
CA ALA A 5 -14.71 16.49 10.25
C ALA A 5 -14.74 16.29 8.72
N TYR A 6 -14.68 17.40 7.96
CA TYR A 6 -14.67 17.38 6.50
C TYR A 6 -13.60 18.33 5.92
N PRO A 7 -12.78 17.86 4.95
CA PRO A 7 -12.71 16.48 4.48
C PRO A 7 -12.19 15.55 5.58
N LYS A 8 -12.56 14.27 5.54
CA LYS A 8 -12.05 13.28 6.50
C LYS A 8 -10.51 13.31 6.48
N PRO A 9 -9.84 13.42 7.63
CA PRO A 9 -8.37 13.44 7.67
C PRO A 9 -7.77 12.19 6.99
N ILE A 10 -6.74 12.39 6.18
CA ILE A 10 -5.98 11.30 5.57
C ILE A 10 -5.01 10.75 6.61
N LYS A 11 -5.11 9.46 6.88
CA LYS A 11 -4.21 8.68 7.72
C LYS A 11 -3.09 8.10 6.87
N ILE A 12 -1.88 8.06 7.43
CA ILE A 12 -0.69 7.51 6.78
C ILE A 12 -0.27 6.27 7.57
N PHE A 13 -0.15 5.13 6.89
CA PHE A 13 0.31 3.89 7.50
C PHE A 13 1.83 3.86 7.65
N ASN A 14 2.31 3.00 8.55
CA ASN A 14 3.72 2.69 8.66
C ASN A 14 4.26 2.10 7.35
N LYS A 15 5.55 2.32 7.11
CA LYS A 15 6.22 1.75 5.93
C LYS A 15 6.14 0.22 5.98
N THR A 16 5.69 -0.39 4.88
CA THR A 16 5.64 -1.84 4.68
C THR A 16 6.58 -2.21 3.54
N THR A 17 7.38 -3.25 3.74
CA THR A 17 8.19 -3.84 2.66
C THR A 17 7.43 -5.04 2.10
N ILE A 18 7.11 -4.99 0.81
CA ILE A 18 6.51 -6.11 0.09
C ILE A 18 7.62 -6.79 -0.71
N LYS A 19 7.73 -8.10 -0.57
CA LYS A 19 8.68 -8.93 -1.31
C LYS A 19 7.92 -9.96 -2.15
N ILE A 20 8.08 -9.88 -3.48
CA ILE A 20 7.52 -10.85 -4.43
C ILE A 20 8.66 -11.69 -5.02
N LYS A 21 8.48 -13.00 -5.04
CA LYS A 21 9.44 -13.96 -5.62
C LYS A 21 8.83 -14.62 -6.85
N ASN A 22 9.67 -15.13 -7.74
CA ASN A 22 9.27 -15.90 -8.93
C ASN A 22 8.28 -15.15 -9.85
N PHE A 23 8.39 -13.82 -9.94
CA PHE A 23 7.55 -13.03 -10.85
C PHE A 23 8.12 -13.10 -12.28
N PRO A 24 7.27 -13.30 -13.32
CA PRO A 24 7.73 -13.32 -14.69
C PRO A 24 8.46 -12.03 -15.08
N HIS A 25 9.45 -12.13 -15.97
CA HIS A 25 10.15 -10.96 -16.48
C HIS A 25 9.26 -10.18 -17.46
N TYR A 26 9.14 -8.87 -17.23
CA TYR A 26 8.49 -7.93 -18.14
C TYR A 26 9.44 -6.75 -18.40
N SER A 27 9.61 -6.38 -19.66
CA SER A 27 10.54 -5.32 -20.07
C SER A 27 10.15 -3.93 -19.55
N ASN A 28 8.84 -3.65 -19.47
CA ASN A 28 8.30 -2.35 -19.03
C ASN A 28 7.35 -2.54 -17.84
N LEU A 29 7.83 -3.24 -16.81
CA LEU A 29 7.08 -3.50 -15.59
C LEU A 29 6.79 -2.19 -14.84
N LYS A 30 5.52 -1.98 -14.51
CA LYS A 30 5.07 -0.97 -13.56
C LYS A 30 4.20 -1.62 -12.51
N ILE A 31 4.15 -1.01 -11.33
CA ILE A 31 3.30 -1.45 -10.24
C ILE A 31 2.39 -0.30 -9.89
N LYS A 32 1.11 -0.61 -9.69
CA LYS A 32 0.07 0.32 -9.26
C LYS A 32 -0.52 -0.23 -7.97
N ILE A 33 -0.61 0.61 -6.93
CA ILE A 33 -1.21 0.24 -5.65
C ILE A 33 -2.38 1.18 -5.36
N TYR A 34 -3.54 0.66 -4.98
CA TYR A 34 -4.70 1.48 -4.62
C TYR A 34 -5.53 0.81 -3.52
N SER A 35 -6.16 1.63 -2.68
CA SER A 35 -7.10 1.12 -1.68
C SER A 35 -8.42 0.73 -2.34
N LEU A 36 -8.94 -0.45 -2.01
CA LEU A 36 -10.23 -0.95 -2.49
C LEU A 36 -11.41 -0.39 -1.69
N ASN A 37 -11.21 -0.10 -0.40
CA ASN A 37 -12.26 0.37 0.50
C ASN A 37 -12.17 1.87 0.84
N SER A 38 -11.04 2.51 0.51
CA SER A 38 -10.75 3.92 0.78
C SER A 38 -9.98 4.54 -0.39
N TYR A 39 -10.53 4.43 -1.61
CA TYR A 39 -9.87 4.92 -2.82
C TYR A 39 -9.67 6.44 -2.76
N ILE A 40 -8.40 6.86 -2.76
CA ILE A 40 -7.98 8.27 -2.74
C ILE A 40 -6.92 8.55 -3.82
N GLY A 41 -6.89 7.70 -4.85
CA GLY A 41 -5.93 7.75 -5.95
C GLY A 41 -4.91 6.62 -5.94
N ASP A 42 -4.22 6.50 -7.07
CA ASP A 42 -3.21 5.49 -7.31
C ASP A 42 -1.87 5.87 -6.66
N ILE A 43 -1.22 4.87 -6.06
CA ILE A 43 0.15 4.94 -5.57
C ILE A 43 1.02 4.21 -6.58
N ILE A 44 1.97 4.94 -7.19
CA ILE A 44 3.00 4.36 -8.05
C ILE A 44 4.26 4.20 -7.21
N PRO A 45 4.51 3.02 -6.62
CA PRO A 45 5.65 2.84 -5.74
C PRO A 45 6.96 2.77 -6.53
N LYS A 46 8.05 3.18 -5.89
CA LYS A 46 9.39 2.78 -6.32
C LYS A 46 9.63 1.33 -5.89
N PHE A 47 10.19 0.53 -6.78
CA PHE A 47 10.56 -0.85 -6.52
C PHE A 47 11.94 -1.17 -7.08
N ASN A 48 12.58 -2.18 -6.52
CA ASN A 48 13.88 -2.71 -6.96
C ASN A 48 13.72 -4.19 -7.32
N ILE A 49 14.51 -4.67 -8.27
CA ILE A 49 14.63 -6.10 -8.56
C ILE A 49 16.01 -6.56 -8.09
N VAL A 50 16.05 -7.50 -7.16
CA VAL A 50 17.29 -8.03 -6.58
C VAL A 50 17.25 -9.55 -6.66
N ASN A 51 18.18 -10.16 -7.41
CA ASN A 51 18.23 -11.61 -7.63
C ASN A 51 16.89 -12.21 -8.13
N GLY A 52 16.14 -11.47 -8.96
CA GLY A 52 14.82 -11.88 -9.45
C GLY A 52 13.65 -11.61 -8.50
N ASP A 53 13.92 -11.19 -7.26
CA ASP A 53 12.89 -10.78 -6.30
C ASP A 53 12.54 -9.30 -6.49
N ILE A 54 11.24 -8.98 -6.52
CA ILE A 54 10.75 -7.60 -6.53
C ILE A 54 10.57 -7.13 -5.09
N LEU A 55 11.18 -6.00 -4.75
CA LEU A 55 11.07 -5.34 -3.46
C LEU A 55 10.37 -3.99 -3.62
N ILE A 56 9.24 -3.82 -2.95
CA ILE A 56 8.43 -2.62 -2.97
C ILE A 56 8.45 -1.98 -1.59
N ASN A 57 8.80 -0.70 -1.52
CA ASN A 57 8.63 0.10 -0.32
C ASN A 57 7.27 0.81 -0.40
N PHE A 58 6.31 0.36 0.40
CA PHE A 58 4.95 0.87 0.41
C PHE A 58 4.70 1.75 1.64
N ILE A 59 4.03 2.89 1.42
CA ILE A 59 3.46 3.73 2.47
C ILE A 59 2.01 4.00 2.06
N GLY A 60 1.09 3.32 2.71
CA GLY A 60 -0.33 3.44 2.42
C GLY A 60 -0.93 4.73 2.98
N ARG A 61 -2.00 5.18 2.35
CA ARG A 61 -2.83 6.29 2.81
C ARG A 61 -4.29 5.86 2.80
N SER A 62 -5.07 6.23 3.82
CA SER A 62 -6.49 5.87 3.92
C SER A 62 -7.26 6.89 4.75
N ILE A 63 -8.58 6.93 4.58
CA ILE A 63 -9.51 7.68 5.45
C ILE A 63 -10.07 6.83 6.60
N THR A 64 -9.70 5.54 6.63
CA THR A 64 -10.10 4.54 7.63
C THR A 64 -8.87 3.99 8.37
N ASP A 65 -9.08 3.44 9.57
CA ASP A 65 -8.01 2.77 10.33
C ASP A 65 -7.57 1.44 9.68
N ASP A 66 -8.48 0.78 8.97
CA ASP A 66 -8.22 -0.45 8.22
C ASP A 66 -8.41 -0.20 6.73
N SER A 67 -7.43 -0.59 5.92
CA SER A 67 -7.49 -0.45 4.46
C SER A 67 -7.02 -1.70 3.76
N ARG A 68 -7.81 -2.17 2.79
CA ARG A 68 -7.41 -3.21 1.85
C ARG A 68 -6.78 -2.56 0.64
N PHE A 69 -5.52 -2.90 0.36
CA PHE A 69 -4.82 -2.43 -0.82
C PHE A 69 -4.70 -3.53 -1.86
N ARG A 70 -4.91 -3.18 -3.12
CA ARG A 70 -4.57 -4.01 -4.27
C ARG A 70 -3.24 -3.55 -4.84
N VAL A 71 -2.34 -4.50 -5.09
CA VAL A 71 -1.13 -4.31 -5.89
C VAL A 71 -1.38 -4.94 -7.25
N GLU A 72 -1.36 -4.12 -8.29
CA GLU A 72 -1.59 -4.53 -9.68
C GLU A 72 -0.32 -4.31 -10.50
N PHE A 73 0.05 -5.31 -11.31
CA PHE A 73 1.25 -5.28 -12.13
C PHE A 73 0.87 -4.97 -13.58
N LEU A 74 1.53 -3.98 -14.16
CA LEU A 74 1.31 -3.51 -15.52
C LEU A 74 2.54 -3.77 -16.37
N ASN A 75 2.35 -4.08 -17.64
CA ASN A 75 3.40 -4.08 -18.65
C ASN A 75 2.97 -3.16 -19.79
N ASN A 76 3.80 -2.18 -20.17
CA ASN A 76 3.42 -1.16 -21.15
C ASN A 76 2.11 -0.42 -20.79
N ASN A 77 1.89 -0.13 -19.51
CA ASN A 77 0.65 0.46 -18.96
C ASN A 77 -0.62 -0.40 -19.09
N ALA A 78 -0.55 -1.62 -19.62
CA ALA A 78 -1.66 -2.56 -19.64
C ALA A 78 -1.56 -3.56 -18.47
N PRO A 79 -2.69 -3.96 -17.83
CA PRO A 79 -2.67 -4.99 -16.80
C PRO A 79 -2.06 -6.29 -17.31
N THR A 80 -1.17 -6.89 -16.52
CA THR A 80 -0.60 -8.22 -16.81
C THR A 80 -1.56 -9.36 -16.44
N GLY A 81 -2.63 -9.05 -15.71
CA GLY A 81 -3.52 -10.02 -15.08
C GLY A 81 -3.05 -10.46 -13.68
N PHE A 82 -1.81 -10.14 -13.31
CA PHE A 82 -1.31 -10.37 -11.96
C PHE A 82 -1.68 -9.23 -11.02
N PHE A 83 -2.33 -9.58 -9.91
CA PHE A 83 -2.56 -8.70 -8.78
C PHE A 83 -2.63 -9.52 -7.49
N PHE A 84 -2.45 -8.86 -6.35
CA PHE A 84 -2.79 -9.43 -5.05
C PHE A 84 -3.30 -8.32 -4.12
N ASP A 85 -4.08 -8.73 -3.13
CA ASP A 85 -4.66 -7.84 -2.14
C ASP A 85 -4.03 -8.11 -0.77
N PHE A 86 -3.87 -7.07 0.03
CA PHE A 86 -3.41 -7.18 1.41
C PHE A 86 -4.06 -6.11 2.29
N ASP A 87 -4.26 -6.45 3.56
CA ASP A 87 -4.88 -5.57 4.55
C ASP A 87 -3.80 -4.87 5.39
N VAL A 88 -3.98 -3.58 5.64
CA VAL A 88 -3.14 -2.79 6.54
C VAL A 88 -4.02 -2.08 7.56
N THR A 89 -3.66 -2.28 8.82
CA THR A 89 -4.30 -1.63 9.98
C THR A 89 -3.35 -0.62 10.58
N MET A 90 -3.88 0.52 10.99
CA MET A 90 -3.13 1.53 11.73
C MET A 90 -2.62 0.94 13.05
N GLN A 91 -1.31 0.89 13.24
CA GLN A 91 -0.74 0.53 14.52
C GLN A 91 -1.01 1.65 15.53
N LYS A 92 -1.67 1.31 16.64
CA LYS A 92 -1.77 2.21 17.78
C LYS A 92 -0.39 2.27 18.44
N ASN A 93 0.28 3.41 18.34
CA ASN A 93 1.43 3.69 19.19
C ASN A 93 0.91 3.86 20.62
N PHE A 94 0.85 2.78 21.38
CA PHE A 94 0.77 2.90 22.83
C PHE A 94 2.12 3.45 23.27
N GLN A 95 2.18 4.76 23.53
CA GLN A 95 3.21 5.26 24.41
C GLN A 95 2.96 4.56 25.75
N THR A 96 3.77 3.57 26.09
CA THR A 96 3.89 3.12 27.47
C THR A 96 4.36 4.35 28.23
N GLY A 97 3.41 5.05 28.86
CA GLY A 97 3.74 6.11 29.79
C GLY A 97 4.66 5.49 30.84
N ASN A 98 5.88 5.98 30.94
CA ASN A 98 6.71 5.74 32.10
C ASN A 98 5.95 6.32 33.28
N THR A 99 5.21 5.48 34.00
CA THR A 99 4.77 5.78 35.35
C THR A 99 6.02 5.80 36.22
N HIS A 100 6.53 7.01 36.48
CA HIS A 100 7.44 7.28 37.58
C HIS A 100 6.71 7.17 38.91
#